data_AF-A0A1V9XVR9-F1
#
_entry.id   AF-A0A1V9XVR9-F1
#
_cell.length_a   1.000
_cell.length_b   1.000
_cell.length_c   1.000
_cell.angle_alpha   90.00
_cell.angle_beta   90.00
_cell.angle_gamma   90.00
#
_symmetry.space_group_name_H-M   'P 1'
#
loop_
_entity.id
_entity.type
_entity.pdbx_description
1 polymer ?
#
loop_
_entity_poly.entity_id
_entity_poly.type
_entity_poly.pdbx_seq_one_letter_code
_entity_poly.pdbx_strand_id
1 'polypeptide(L)'
;AIPVQVQHYTFFCSNETVFDQLSLSCAFPEDSIPCEASGEFYYLNDNFGSEGPSITDADLAKVQSLVARFDQPQQNRRRRK
;
A
#
# COMPACT_ATOMS: atom_id res chain seq x y z
N ALA A 1 3.71 18.59 28.73
CA ALA A 1 3.91 17.93 27.42
C ALA A 1 2.80 16.91 27.25
N ILE A 2 2.12 16.89 26.11
CA ILE A 2 1.14 15.85 25.79
C ILE A 2 1.93 14.62 25.34
N PRO A 3 1.70 13.42 25.91
CA PRO A 3 2.38 12.22 25.45
C PRO A 3 1.92 11.86 24.04
N VAL A 4 2.88 11.67 23.13
CA VAL A 4 2.59 11.08 21.81
C VAL A 4 2.29 9.61 22.02
N GLN A 5 1.06 9.19 21.72
CA GLN A 5 0.66 7.79 21.81
C GLN A 5 0.83 7.14 20.43
N VAL A 6 1.87 6.30 20.30
CA VAL A 6 2.16 5.57 19.06
C VAL A 6 1.43 4.23 19.10
N GLN A 7 0.66 3.94 18.06
CA GLN A 7 -0.02 2.66 17.87
C GLN A 7 0.79 1.82 16.89
N HIS A 8 1.08 0.58 17.25
CA HIS A 8 1.78 -0.37 16.40
C HIS A 8 0.81 -1.46 15.96
N TYR A 9 0.76 -1.69 14.65
CA TYR A 9 -0.02 -2.74 14.04
C TYR A 9 0.93 -3.70 13.31
N THR A 10 0.75 -4.99 13.55
CA THR A 10 1.46 -6.03 12.82
C THR A 10 0.45 -6.79 11.99
N PHE A 11 0.61 -6.72 10.67
CA PHE A 11 -0.19 -7.49 9.74
C PHE A 11 0.60 -8.73 9.33
N PHE A 12 0.04 -9.90 9.56
CA PHE A 12 0.61 -11.16 9.10
C PHE A 12 -0.32 -11.77 8.06
N CYS A 13 0.15 -11.87 6.83
CA CYS A 13 -0.60 -12.47 5.74
C CYS A 13 -0.30 -13.97 5.66
N SER A 14 -1.37 -14.77 5.63
CA SER A 14 -1.30 -16.23 5.48
C SER A 14 -1.46 -16.62 4.02
N ASN A 15 -1.15 -17.88 3.68
CA ASN A 15 -1.18 -18.37 2.30
C ASN A 15 -0.25 -17.54 1.38
N GLU A 16 -0.45 -17.59 0.06
CA GLU A 16 0.33 -16.83 -0.93
C GLU A 16 -0.11 -15.36 -1.05
N THR A 17 -0.57 -14.75 0.05
CA THR A 17 -1.06 -13.36 0.06
C THR A 17 0.00 -12.39 0.61
N VAL A 18 -0.12 -11.13 0.22
CA VAL A 18 0.77 -10.03 0.62
C VAL A 18 -0.04 -8.88 1.21
N PHE A 19 0.58 -8.07 2.05
CA PHE A 19 -0.07 -6.90 2.62
C PHE A 19 -0.24 -5.82 1.55
N ASP A 20 -1.48 -5.46 1.27
CA ASP A 20 -1.85 -4.36 0.39
C ASP A 20 -2.07 -3.10 1.21
N GLN A 21 -1.16 -2.14 1.07
CA GLN A 21 -1.19 -0.88 1.82
C GLN A 21 -2.35 0.03 1.41
N LEU A 22 -2.96 -0.16 0.24
CA LEU A 22 -4.15 0.59 -0.18
C LEU A 22 -5.38 0.17 0.63
N SER A 23 -5.66 -1.14 0.69
CA SER A 23 -6.80 -1.68 1.42
C SER A 23 -6.54 -1.92 2.91
N LEU A 24 -5.28 -1.83 3.35
CA LEU A 24 -4.84 -2.18 4.71
C LEU A 24 -5.20 -3.63 5.06
N SER A 25 -5.14 -4.53 4.07
CA SER A 25 -5.56 -5.92 4.19
C SER A 25 -4.59 -6.86 3.47
N CYS A 26 -4.79 -8.17 3.59
CA CYS A 26 -4.04 -9.15 2.82
C CYS A 26 -4.77 -9.45 1.51
N ALA A 27 -4.04 -9.37 0.39
CA ALA A 27 -4.54 -9.63 -0.96
C ALA A 27 -3.59 -10.54 -1.74
N PHE A 28 -4.05 -11.13 -2.83
CA PHE A 28 -3.15 -11.83 -3.76
C PHE A 28 -2.20 -10.84 -4.43
N PRO A 29 -0.97 -11.25 -4.81
CA PRO A 29 0.00 -10.36 -5.43
C PRO A 29 -0.55 -9.60 -6.65
N GLU A 30 -1.34 -10.26 -7.50
CA GLU A 30 -1.98 -9.70 -8.70
C GLU A 30 -3.07 -8.66 -8.40
N ASP A 31 -3.66 -8.70 -7.21
CA ASP A 31 -4.70 -7.77 -6.75
C ASP A 31 -4.14 -6.67 -5.84
N SER A 32 -2.86 -6.78 -5.47
CA SER A 32 -2.17 -5.84 -4.58
C SER A 32 -1.51 -4.70 -5.34
N ILE A 33 -1.38 -3.54 -4.69
CA ILE A 33 -0.56 -2.47 -5.27
C ILE A 33 0.92 -2.86 -5.31
N PRO A 34 1.72 -2.30 -6.24
CA PRO A 34 3.16 -2.53 -6.26
C PRO A 34 3.82 -2.17 -4.93
N CYS A 35 4.64 -3.07 -4.39
CA CYS A 35 5.29 -2.90 -3.08
C CYS A 35 6.15 -1.63 -3.01
N GLU A 36 6.84 -1.28 -4.09
CA GLU A 36 7.63 -0.05 -4.20
C GLU A 36 6.78 1.22 -4.13
N ALA A 37 5.49 1.11 -4.40
CA ALA A 37 4.53 2.20 -4.36
C ALA A 37 3.79 2.30 -3.01
N SER A 38 3.92 1.33 -2.11
CA SER A 38 3.17 1.31 -0.84
C SER A 38 3.34 2.58 -0.01
N GLY A 39 4.54 3.18 -0.01
CA GLY A 39 4.80 4.43 0.73
C GLY A 39 3.91 5.61 0.31
N GLU A 40 3.36 5.58 -0.90
CA GLU A 40 2.45 6.59 -1.44
C GLU A 40 1.07 6.60 -0.77
N PHE A 41 0.76 5.58 0.05
CA PHE A 41 -0.53 5.36 0.71
C PHE A 41 -0.43 5.28 2.24
N TYR A 42 0.72 5.62 2.84
CA TYR A 42 0.88 5.59 4.30
C TYR A 42 -0.04 6.54 5.07
N TYR A 43 -0.54 7.61 4.42
CA TYR A 43 -1.53 8.51 5.03
C TYR A 43 -2.85 7.79 5.35
N LEU A 44 -3.14 6.65 4.71
CA LEU A 44 -4.31 5.84 5.05
C LEU A 44 -4.23 5.24 6.45
N ASN A 45 -3.04 5.14 7.04
CA ASN A 45 -2.87 4.71 8.43
C ASN A 45 -3.49 5.72 9.42
N ASP A 46 -3.61 6.99 9.05
CA ASP A 46 -4.25 8.01 9.91
C ASP A 46 -5.77 7.75 10.07
N ASN A 47 -6.34 6.90 9.21
CA ASN A 47 -7.75 6.51 9.26
C ASN A 47 -8.00 5.31 10.19
N PHE A 48 -6.98 4.70 10.81
CA PHE A 48 -7.21 3.61 11.77
C PHE A 48 -8.12 4.06 12.91
N GLY A 49 -9.22 3.33 13.12
CA GLY A 49 -10.22 3.65 14.16
C GLY A 49 -11.19 4.78 13.80
N SER A 50 -11.15 5.29 12.56
CA SER A 50 -12.15 6.24 12.04
C SER A 50 -13.29 5.52 11.31
N GLU A 51 -14.47 6.15 11.24
CA GLU A 51 -15.61 5.66 10.44
C GLU A 51 -15.62 6.24 9.01
N GLY A 52 -14.55 6.92 8.60
CA GLY A 52 -14.45 7.53 7.28
C GLY A 52 -14.18 6.52 6.16
N PRO A 53 -14.38 6.91 4.89
CA PRO A 53 -13.98 6.08 3.75
C PRO A 53 -12.46 5.92 3.72
N SER A 54 -11.99 4.67 3.78
CA SER A 54 -10.55 4.35 3.79
C SER A 54 -9.86 4.52 2.44
N ILE A 55 -10.61 4.62 1.35
CA ILE A 55 -10.09 4.76 -0.02
C ILE A 55 -11.02 5.69 -0.80
N THR A 56 -10.45 6.60 -1.57
CA THR A 56 -11.17 7.54 -2.45
C THR A 56 -10.99 7.21 -3.93
N ASP A 57 -11.84 7.78 -4.79
CA ASP A 57 -11.69 7.65 -6.24
C ASP A 57 -10.34 8.19 -6.76
N ALA A 58 -9.79 9.20 -6.08
CA ALA A 58 -8.46 9.72 -6.40
C ALA A 58 -7.36 8.70 -6.12
N ASP A 59 -7.51 7.91 -5.07
CA ASP A 59 -6.57 6.85 -4.70
C ASP A 59 -6.60 5.74 -5.74
N LEU A 60 -7.80 5.35 -6.20
CA LEU A 60 -7.96 4.37 -7.28
C LEU A 60 -7.32 4.85 -8.59
N ALA A 61 -7.51 6.12 -8.95
CA ALA A 61 -6.85 6.70 -10.12
C ALA A 61 -5.31 6.71 -9.97
N LYS A 62 -4.80 7.00 -8.77
CA LYS A 62 -3.37 6.94 -8.45
C LYS A 62 -2.83 5.52 -8.62
N VAL A 63 -3.53 4.51 -8.12
CA VAL A 63 -3.16 3.09 -8.28
C VAL A 63 -3.00 2.71 -9.74
N GLN A 64 -3.96 3.08 -10.60
CA GLN A 64 -3.87 2.78 -12.04
C GLN A 64 -2.58 3.33 -12.67
N SER A 65 -2.20 4.57 -12.30
CA SER A 65 -0.96 5.18 -12.81
C SER A 65 0.31 4.48 -12.30
N LEU A 66 0.29 4.00 -11.05
CA LEU A 66 1.41 3.32 -10.41
C LEU A 66 1.57 1.91 -10.95
N VAL A 67 0.48 1.14 -11.03
CA VAL A 67 0.47 -0.19 -11.66
C VAL A 67 1.03 -0.09 -13.07
N ALA A 68 0.55 0.84 -13.91
CA ALA A 68 1.09 1.04 -15.25
C ALA A 68 2.60 1.37 -15.30
N ARG A 69 3.12 2.05 -14.25
CA ARG A 69 4.54 2.38 -14.12
C ARG A 69 5.39 1.16 -13.72
N PHE A 70 4.88 0.32 -12.83
CA PHE A 70 5.60 -0.82 -12.27
C PHE A 70 5.40 -2.13 -13.09
N ASP A 71 4.31 -2.26 -13.84
CA ASP A 71 4.04 -3.38 -14.76
C ASP A 71 4.83 -3.32 -16.08
N GLN A 72 5.58 -2.25 -16.34
CA GLN A 72 6.45 -2.22 -17.52
C GLN A 72 7.47 -3.37 -17.42
N PRO A 73 7.49 -4.32 -18.38
CA PRO A 73 8.32 -5.50 -18.29
C PRO A 73 9.77 -5.03 -18.30
N GLN A 74 10.45 -5.12 -17.15
CA GLN A 74 11.83 -4.72 -17.00
C GLN A 74 12.08 -3.21 -17.25
N GLN A 75 11.92 -2.33 -16.25
CA GLN A 75 12.82 -1.16 -16.16
C GLN A 75 14.23 -1.53 -15.64
N ASN A 76 14.64 -2.74 -16.05
CA ASN A 76 15.97 -3.29 -16.22
C ASN A 76 16.77 -3.55 -14.95
N ARG A 77 17.71 -4.48 -15.10
CA ARG A 77 19.09 -4.54 -14.57
C ARG A 77 19.81 -3.19 -14.25
N ARG A 78 19.14 -2.05 -14.15
CA ARG A 78 19.63 -0.69 -13.86
C ARG A 78 19.82 -0.37 -12.37
N ARG A 79 19.53 -1.30 -11.45
CA ARG A 79 20.13 -1.33 -10.10
C ARG A 79 21.26 -2.37 -9.96
N ARG A 80 21.69 -3.04 -11.04
CA ARG A 80 22.88 -3.90 -11.06
C ARG A 80 24.12 -3.18 -11.58
N LYS A 81 24.29 -1.90 -11.22
CA LYS A 81 25.56 -1.19 -11.35
C LYS A 81 25.72 -0.22 -10.19
#